data_AF-A0A1U7XMM7-F1
#
_entry.id   AF-A0A1U7XMM7-F1
#
_cell.length_a   1.000
_cell.length_b   1.000
_cell.length_c   1.000
_cell.angle_alpha   90.00
_cell.angle_beta   90.00
_cell.angle_gamma   90.00
#
_symmetry.space_group_name_H-M   'P 1'
#
loop_
_entity.id
_entity.type
_entity.pdbx_description
1 polymer ?
#
loop_
_entity_poly.entity_id
_entity_poly.type
_entity_poly.pdbx_seq_one_letter_code
_entity_poly.pdbx_strand_id
1 'polypeptide(L)'
;MGLISGILMGMIFGVGLMAAWKHMMRYRSTKRISKAVEVKLMGSLNRDDLKKMCGDNFPEWISFPVYEQVKWLNKQLSKLWPFVAEAAEAIIKESVEPLLEDYRPPGITSLKFSKLSLGTVAPKIEGIRVQSLKKDQITMDIDLRWGGDPNIVLGVQAAMVASIPIQLKDLQVFTVIRVIFQLAEDIPCISAIVVALLSEV
;
A
#
# COMPACT_ATOMS: atom_id res chain seq x y z
N MET A 1 -55.21 52.22 21.89
CA MET A 1 -55.25 50.76 22.14
C MET A 1 -54.80 49.90 20.93
N GLY A 2 -54.98 50.32 19.67
CA GLY A 2 -54.64 49.48 18.50
C GLY A 2 -53.14 49.27 18.21
N LEU A 3 -52.28 50.28 18.45
CA LEU A 3 -50.84 50.23 18.11
C LEU A 3 -50.06 49.20 18.95
N ILE A 4 -50.34 49.15 20.26
CA ILE A 4 -49.69 48.21 21.20
C ILE A 4 -50.11 46.77 20.88
N SER A 5 -51.38 46.57 20.50
CA SER A 5 -51.91 45.25 20.10
C SER A 5 -51.24 44.72 18.82
N GLY A 6 -50.97 45.58 17.84
CA GLY A 6 -50.28 45.19 16.60
C GLY A 6 -48.82 44.79 16.82
N ILE A 7 -48.10 45.49 17.69
CA ILE A 7 -46.70 45.19 18.03
C ILE A 7 -46.59 43.84 18.75
N LEU A 8 -47.48 43.58 19.71
CA LEU A 8 -47.54 42.28 20.42
C LEU A 8 -47.82 41.12 19.45
N MET A 9 -48.76 41.30 18.52
CA MET A 9 -49.10 40.26 17.54
C MET A 9 -47.94 39.99 16.57
N GLY A 10 -47.23 41.05 16.14
CA GLY A 10 -46.04 40.94 15.29
C GLY A 10 -44.87 40.21 15.97
N MET A 11 -44.64 40.46 17.27
CA MET A 11 -43.62 39.74 18.04
C MET A 11 -43.94 38.25 18.17
N ILE A 12 -45.19 37.89 18.50
CA ILE A 12 -45.61 36.49 18.63
C ILE A 12 -45.44 35.76 17.29
N PHE A 13 -45.85 36.40 16.19
CA PHE A 13 -45.71 35.84 14.86
C PHE A 13 -44.24 35.65 14.45
N GLY A 14 -43.39 36.65 14.72
CA GLY A 14 -41.95 36.58 14.43
C GLY A 14 -41.23 35.49 15.23
N VAL A 15 -41.54 35.36 16.52
CA VAL A 15 -40.99 34.29 17.38
C VAL A 15 -41.48 32.91 16.91
N GLY A 16 -42.76 32.78 16.54
CA GLY A 16 -43.33 31.56 16.00
C GLY A 16 -42.64 31.13 14.70
N LEU A 17 -42.39 32.06 13.79
CA LEU A 17 -41.72 31.79 12.51
C LEU A 17 -40.25 31.36 12.71
N MET A 18 -39.53 32.03 13.62
CA MET A 18 -38.16 31.67 14.00
C MET A 18 -38.08 30.29 14.66
N ALA A 19 -39.02 29.97 15.56
CA ALA A 19 -39.08 28.66 16.21
C ALA A 19 -39.40 27.54 15.20
N ALA A 20 -40.35 27.76 14.29
CA ALA A 20 -40.68 26.84 13.21
C ALA A 20 -39.50 26.62 12.25
N TRP A 21 -38.81 27.70 11.86
CA TRP A 21 -37.62 27.62 11.01
C TRP A 21 -36.49 26.85 11.69
N LYS A 22 -36.21 27.15 12.96
CA LYS A 22 -35.22 26.44 13.77
C LYS A 22 -35.57 24.95 13.89
N HIS A 23 -36.83 24.61 14.12
CA HIS A 23 -37.28 23.23 14.21
C HIS A 23 -37.11 22.50 12.86
N MET A 24 -37.50 23.13 11.75
CA MET A 24 -37.36 22.57 10.41
C MET A 24 -35.88 22.38 10.01
N MET A 25 -35.03 23.36 10.30
CA MET A 25 -33.59 23.28 10.05
C MET A 25 -32.93 22.19 10.89
N ARG A 26 -33.31 22.06 12.17
CA ARG A 26 -32.82 21.00 13.04
C ARG A 26 -33.25 19.63 12.51
N TYR A 27 -34.53 19.46 12.17
CA TYR A 27 -35.06 18.22 11.59
C TYR A 27 -34.34 17.81 10.30
N ARG A 28 -34.11 18.77 9.38
CA ARG A 28 -33.35 18.54 8.14
C ARG A 28 -31.89 18.17 8.41
N SER A 29 -31.26 18.82 9.38
CA SER A 29 -29.87 18.53 9.76
C SER A 29 -29.72 17.13 10.34
N THR A 30 -30.56 16.75 11.31
CA THR A 30 -30.48 15.42 11.94
C THR A 30 -30.66 14.29 10.93
N LYS A 31 -31.57 14.45 9.95
CA LYS A 31 -31.75 13.46 8.87
C LYS A 31 -30.54 13.33 7.95
N ARG A 32 -29.81 14.44 7.70
CA ARG A 32 -28.58 14.39 6.89
C ARG A 32 -27.46 13.69 7.63
N ILE A 33 -27.33 13.99 8.92
CA ILE A 33 -26.32 13.37 9.79
C ILE A 33 -26.60 11.87 9.92
N SER A 34 -27.85 11.45 10.16
CA SER A 34 -28.18 10.03 10.30
C SER A 34 -27.87 9.23 9.02
N LYS A 35 -28.21 9.77 7.84
CA LYS A 35 -27.88 9.14 6.56
C LYS A 35 -26.38 9.06 6.31
N ALA A 36 -25.63 10.11 6.64
CA ALA A 36 -24.17 10.10 6.49
C ALA A 36 -23.50 9.08 7.43
N VAL A 37 -24.01 8.96 8.66
CA VAL A 37 -23.55 7.96 9.64
C VAL A 37 -23.86 6.55 9.16
N GLU A 38 -25.05 6.31 8.60
CA GLU A 38 -25.47 5.01 8.07
C GLU A 38 -24.62 4.59 6.86
N VAL A 39 -24.38 5.49 5.89
CA VAL A 39 -23.50 5.22 4.74
C VAL A 39 -22.08 4.93 5.21
N LYS A 40 -21.57 5.67 6.20
CA LYS A 40 -20.24 5.43 6.76
C LYS A 40 -20.17 4.07 7.47
N LEU A 41 -21.20 3.72 8.24
CA LEU A 41 -21.32 2.44 8.92
C LEU A 41 -21.31 1.28 7.92
N MET A 42 -22.12 1.38 6.86
CA MET A 42 -22.15 0.37 5.79
C MET A 42 -20.80 0.21 5.11
N GLY A 43 -20.07 1.30 4.88
CA GLY A 43 -18.72 1.27 4.31
C GLY A 43 -17.65 0.65 5.24
N SER A 44 -17.92 0.56 6.54
CA SER A 44 -17.01 -0.03 7.54
C SER A 44 -17.36 -1.45 7.96
N LEU A 45 -18.41 -2.05 7.39
CA LEU A 45 -18.81 -3.41 7.75
C LEU A 45 -17.77 -4.43 7.29
N ASN A 46 -17.22 -5.19 8.25
CA ASN A 46 -16.32 -6.29 7.96
C ASN A 46 -17.08 -7.58 7.61
N ARG A 47 -16.36 -8.59 7.11
CA ARG A 47 -16.91 -9.92 6.81
C ARG A 47 -17.67 -10.51 8.00
N ASP A 48 -17.13 -10.40 9.21
CA ASP A 48 -17.74 -10.94 10.42
C ASP A 48 -19.04 -10.21 10.79
N ASP A 49 -19.12 -8.90 10.51
CA ASP A 49 -20.31 -8.09 10.77
C ASP A 49 -21.40 -8.40 9.75
N LEU A 50 -21.05 -8.57 8.48
CA LEU A 50 -21.97 -9.00 7.44
C LEU A 50 -22.45 -10.43 7.67
N LYS A 51 -21.58 -11.33 8.15
CA LYS A 51 -21.98 -12.68 8.55
C LYS A 51 -22.95 -12.67 9.73
N LYS A 52 -22.77 -11.77 10.71
CA LYS A 52 -23.72 -11.60 11.82
C LYS A 52 -25.06 -11.01 11.39
N MET A 53 -25.06 -10.08 10.43
CA MET A 53 -26.27 -9.40 9.96
C MET A 53 -27.07 -10.20 8.93
N CYS A 54 -26.40 -10.89 8.01
CA CYS A 54 -27.00 -11.57 6.86
C CYS A 54 -26.88 -13.11 6.93
N GLY A 55 -26.25 -13.66 7.96
CA GLY A 55 -25.94 -15.09 8.04
C GLY A 55 -24.95 -15.52 6.95
N ASP A 56 -25.12 -16.75 6.44
CA ASP A 56 -24.32 -17.28 5.34
C ASP A 56 -24.87 -16.89 3.93
N ASN A 57 -25.95 -16.11 3.87
CA ASN A 57 -26.67 -15.79 2.63
C ASN A 57 -26.28 -14.41 2.06
N PHE A 58 -25.01 -14.22 1.72
CA PHE A 58 -24.54 -13.02 1.04
C PHE A 58 -24.52 -13.22 -0.48
N PRO A 59 -24.83 -12.19 -1.28
CA PRO A 59 -24.74 -12.26 -2.73
C PRO A 59 -23.30 -12.58 -3.21
N GLU A 60 -23.18 -13.36 -4.28
CA GLU A 60 -21.89 -13.80 -4.85
C GLU A 60 -20.99 -12.65 -5.32
N TRP A 61 -21.56 -11.47 -5.61
CA TRP A 61 -20.81 -10.28 -6.02
C TRP A 61 -20.13 -9.56 -4.84
N ILE A 62 -20.43 -9.94 -3.59
CA ILE A 62 -19.72 -9.44 -2.41
C ILE A 62 -18.47 -10.29 -2.21
N SER A 63 -17.33 -9.79 -2.70
CA SER A 63 -16.02 -10.34 -2.36
C SER A 63 -15.37 -9.49 -1.28
N PHE A 64 -14.77 -10.15 -0.29
CA PHE A 64 -13.92 -9.52 0.70
C PHE A 64 -12.47 -9.75 0.26
N PRO A 65 -11.88 -8.83 -0.52
CA PRO A 65 -10.52 -9.02 -0.99
C PRO A 65 -9.60 -9.04 0.23
N VAL A 66 -8.86 -10.13 0.37
CA VAL A 66 -7.87 -10.31 1.46
C VAL A 66 -6.70 -9.33 1.31
N TYR A 67 -6.48 -8.84 0.09
CA TYR A 67 -5.48 -7.85 -0.27
C TYR A 67 -6.14 -6.58 -0.76
N GLU A 68 -5.76 -5.45 -0.17
CA GLU A 68 -6.22 -4.13 -0.59
C GLU A 68 -5.39 -3.63 -1.78
N GLN A 69 -6.06 -3.15 -2.83
CA GLN A 69 -5.38 -2.57 -3.98
C GLN A 69 -4.85 -1.17 -3.67
N VAL A 70 -3.55 -0.96 -3.88
CA VAL A 70 -2.86 0.29 -3.54
C VAL A 70 -2.42 1.07 -4.77
N LYS A 71 -3.39 1.50 -5.59
CA LYS A 71 -3.13 2.26 -6.84
C LYS A 71 -2.35 3.56 -6.58
N TRP A 72 -2.62 4.22 -5.46
CA TRP A 72 -1.93 5.46 -5.09
C TRP A 72 -0.44 5.22 -4.80
N LEU A 73 -0.10 4.09 -4.17
CA LEU A 73 1.27 3.73 -3.84
C LEU A 73 2.05 3.40 -5.12
N ASN A 74 1.44 2.67 -6.04
CA ASN A 74 2.03 2.41 -7.37
C ASN A 74 2.33 3.72 -8.12
N LYS A 75 1.46 4.73 -8.03
CA LYS A 75 1.70 6.06 -8.65
C LYS A 75 2.85 6.83 -8.00
N GLN A 76 3.10 6.62 -6.71
CA GLN A 76 4.27 7.19 -6.04
C GLN A 76 5.54 6.43 -6.42
N LEU A 77 5.48 5.10 -6.38
CA LEU A 77 6.58 4.23 -6.73
C LEU A 77 7.07 4.46 -8.16
N SER A 78 6.17 4.68 -9.11
CA SER A 78 6.56 5.00 -10.50
C SER A 78 7.38 6.29 -10.62
N LYS A 79 7.17 7.26 -9.73
CA LYS A 79 7.94 8.52 -9.70
C LYS A 79 9.25 8.38 -8.94
N LEU A 80 9.27 7.54 -7.92
CA LEU A 80 10.45 7.27 -7.09
C LEU A 80 11.41 6.28 -7.75
N TRP A 81 10.90 5.45 -8.67
CA TRP A 81 11.65 4.36 -9.30
C TRP A 81 13.02 4.74 -9.86
N PRO A 82 13.24 5.84 -10.60
CA PRO A 82 14.58 6.14 -11.10
C PRO A 82 15.62 6.28 -9.99
N PHE A 83 15.24 6.86 -8.84
CA PHE A 83 16.12 7.00 -7.67
C PHE A 83 16.31 5.67 -6.94
N VAL A 84 15.24 4.88 -6.83
CA VAL A 84 15.27 3.57 -6.19
C VAL A 84 16.11 2.58 -7.01
N ALA A 85 15.96 2.60 -8.34
CA ALA A 85 16.70 1.75 -9.25
C ALA A 85 18.20 2.04 -9.17
N GLU A 86 18.61 3.31 -9.24
CA GLU A 86 20.02 3.71 -9.11
C GLU A 86 20.62 3.26 -7.75
N ALA A 87 19.91 3.50 -6.65
CA ALA A 87 20.36 3.07 -5.33
C ALA A 87 20.43 1.54 -5.20
N ALA A 88 19.44 0.83 -5.73
CA ALA A 88 19.39 -0.62 -5.72
C ALA A 88 20.49 -1.23 -6.58
N GLU A 89 20.79 -0.66 -7.75
CA GLU A 89 21.89 -1.09 -8.61
C GLU A 89 23.24 -0.99 -7.89
N ALA A 90 23.48 0.11 -7.15
CA ALA A 90 24.69 0.26 -6.34
C ALA A 90 24.78 -0.82 -5.24
N ILE A 91 23.70 -1.02 -4.47
CA ILE A 91 23.66 -2.03 -3.40
C ILE A 91 23.85 -3.44 -3.95
N ILE A 92 23.19 -3.77 -5.07
CA ILE A 92 23.33 -5.08 -5.72
C ILE A 92 24.77 -5.29 -6.15
N LYS A 93 25.40 -4.28 -6.76
CA LYS A 93 26.80 -4.39 -7.17
C LYS A 93 27.72 -4.62 -5.97
N GLU A 94 27.60 -3.83 -4.92
CA GLU A 94 28.44 -3.94 -3.72
C GLU A 94 28.25 -5.26 -2.97
N SER A 95 27.02 -5.78 -2.92
CA SER A 95 26.71 -7.01 -2.19
C SER A 95 26.92 -8.28 -3.00
N VAL A 96 26.66 -8.26 -4.31
CA VAL A 96 26.67 -9.46 -5.16
C VAL A 96 28.02 -9.68 -5.84
N GLU A 97 28.78 -8.63 -6.23
CA GLU A 97 30.14 -8.82 -6.79
C GLU A 97 31.07 -9.64 -5.90
N PRO A 98 31.19 -9.41 -4.57
CA PRO A 98 32.05 -10.25 -3.74
C PRO A 98 31.58 -11.71 -3.71
N LEU A 99 30.27 -11.95 -3.68
CA LEU A 99 29.72 -13.31 -3.73
C LEU A 99 30.03 -14.00 -5.07
N LEU A 100 29.96 -13.28 -6.18
CA LEU A 100 30.31 -13.82 -7.49
C LEU A 100 31.80 -14.21 -7.58
N GLU A 101 32.69 -13.44 -6.95
CA GLU A 101 34.11 -13.75 -6.92
C GLU A 101 34.45 -14.91 -5.95
N ASP A 102 33.73 -15.04 -4.83
CA ASP A 102 33.88 -16.14 -3.87
C ASP A 102 33.40 -17.48 -4.44
N TYR A 103 32.26 -17.47 -5.15
CA TYR A 103 31.66 -18.67 -5.75
C TYR A 103 32.11 -18.91 -7.19
N ARG A 104 33.28 -18.41 -7.57
CA ARG A 104 33.78 -18.48 -8.93
C ARG A 104 34.04 -19.94 -9.36
N PRO A 105 33.50 -20.38 -10.51
CA PRO A 105 33.80 -21.71 -11.06
C PRO A 105 35.29 -21.90 -11.40
N PRO A 106 35.82 -23.14 -11.34
CA PRO A 106 37.19 -23.44 -11.76
C PRO A 106 37.45 -23.02 -13.22
N GLY A 107 38.56 -22.33 -13.48
CA GLY A 107 38.94 -21.88 -14.82
C GLY A 107 38.53 -20.44 -15.18
N ILE A 108 37.69 -19.80 -14.36
CA ILE A 108 37.38 -18.37 -14.45
C ILE A 108 38.35 -17.62 -13.53
N THR A 109 38.86 -16.46 -13.97
CA THR A 109 39.76 -15.59 -13.21
C THR A 109 39.08 -14.35 -12.63
N SER A 110 37.98 -13.89 -13.24
CA SER A 110 37.15 -12.80 -12.69
C SER A 110 35.69 -12.94 -13.14
N LEU A 111 34.76 -12.62 -12.24
CA LEU A 111 33.32 -12.58 -12.48
C LEU A 111 32.72 -11.29 -11.89
N LYS A 112 32.40 -10.31 -12.74
CA LYS A 112 31.91 -8.97 -12.31
C LYS A 112 30.76 -8.45 -13.17
N PHE A 113 30.05 -7.43 -12.70
CA PHE A 113 29.07 -6.74 -13.53
C PHE A 113 29.77 -5.77 -14.49
N SER A 114 29.62 -6.01 -15.79
CA SER A 114 30.03 -5.08 -16.85
C SER A 114 28.99 -3.97 -17.01
N LYS A 115 27.71 -4.34 -16.95
CA LYS A 115 26.58 -3.41 -16.93
C LYS A 115 25.52 -3.95 -16.00
N LEU A 116 24.98 -3.10 -15.15
CA LEU A 116 23.86 -3.43 -14.29
C LEU A 116 22.85 -2.31 -14.44
N SER A 117 21.65 -2.64 -14.92
CA SER A 117 20.52 -1.72 -14.89
C SER A 117 19.23 -2.49 -14.61
N LEU A 118 18.40 -1.96 -13.73
CA LEU A 118 17.06 -2.47 -13.42
C LEU A 118 15.99 -1.90 -14.36
N GLY A 119 16.37 -1.07 -15.34
CA GLY A 119 15.45 -0.55 -16.33
C GLY A 119 14.52 0.55 -15.82
N THR A 120 13.60 0.97 -16.67
CA THR A 120 12.74 2.15 -16.43
C THR A 120 11.36 1.79 -15.87
N VAL A 121 10.99 0.52 -15.96
CA VAL A 121 9.70 0.02 -15.53
C VAL A 121 9.73 -0.33 -14.04
N ALA A 122 8.97 0.44 -13.26
CA ALA A 122 8.82 0.24 -11.83
C ALA A 122 8.07 -1.07 -11.50
N PRO A 123 8.37 -1.72 -10.36
CA PRO A 123 7.60 -2.85 -9.88
C PRO A 123 6.19 -2.40 -9.48
N LYS A 124 5.24 -3.33 -9.61
CA LYS A 124 3.83 -3.12 -9.32
C LYS A 124 3.46 -3.89 -8.06
N ILE A 125 2.78 -3.20 -7.15
CA ILE A 125 2.17 -3.80 -5.98
C ILE A 125 0.73 -4.15 -6.34
N GLU A 126 0.40 -5.44 -6.42
CA GLU A 126 -0.97 -5.87 -6.73
C GLU A 126 -1.90 -5.69 -5.52
N GLY A 127 -1.38 -5.93 -4.32
CA GLY A 127 -2.12 -5.61 -3.11
C GLY A 127 -1.30 -5.73 -1.84
N ILE A 128 -1.87 -5.20 -0.77
CA ILE A 128 -1.30 -5.23 0.58
C ILE A 128 -2.30 -5.86 1.54
N ARG A 129 -1.81 -6.76 2.39
CA ARG A 129 -2.57 -7.36 3.48
C ARG A 129 -1.89 -7.02 4.80
N VAL A 130 -2.62 -6.40 5.72
CA VAL A 130 -2.12 -6.10 7.07
C VAL A 130 -2.72 -7.09 8.07
N GLN A 131 -1.88 -7.62 8.96
CA GLN A 131 -2.25 -8.59 9.98
C GLN A 131 -1.61 -8.21 11.32
N SER A 132 -2.41 -8.25 12.38
CA SER A 132 -1.95 -8.05 13.76
C SER A 132 -1.97 -9.38 14.49
N LEU A 133 -0.98 -10.22 14.21
CA LEU A 133 -0.88 -11.59 14.74
C LEU A 133 -0.39 -11.63 16.20
N LYS A 134 0.45 -10.67 16.59
CA LYS A 134 1.05 -10.57 17.93
C LYS A 134 0.80 -9.19 18.50
N LYS A 135 0.71 -9.12 19.84
CA LYS A 135 0.73 -7.85 20.56
C LYS A 135 2.07 -7.16 20.26
N ASP A 136 2.02 -5.86 19.98
CA ASP A 136 3.18 -5.01 19.68
C ASP A 136 3.90 -5.31 18.35
N GLN A 137 3.25 -6.02 17.42
CA GLN A 137 3.77 -6.23 16.07
C GLN A 137 2.69 -6.04 15.00
N ILE A 138 3.07 -5.38 13.91
CA ILE A 138 2.25 -5.25 12.71
C ILE A 138 2.94 -6.01 11.58
N THR A 139 2.26 -6.99 11.01
CA THR A 139 2.75 -7.73 9.83
C THR A 139 2.04 -7.22 8.59
N MET A 140 2.80 -6.87 7.56
CA MET A 140 2.30 -6.37 6.29
C MET A 140 2.85 -7.23 5.16
N ASP A 141 1.97 -7.93 4.45
CA ASP A 141 2.31 -8.75 3.29
C ASP A 141 1.99 -7.96 2.00
N ILE A 142 3.01 -7.74 1.17
CA ILE A 142 2.94 -6.96 -0.07
C ILE A 142 3.14 -7.92 -1.25
N ASP A 143 2.14 -8.09 -2.11
CA ASP A 143 2.30 -8.83 -3.38
C ASP A 143 3.00 -7.92 -4.40
N LEU A 144 4.29 -8.19 -4.64
CA LEU A 144 5.16 -7.44 -5.53
C LEU A 144 5.38 -8.22 -6.83
N ARG A 145 5.11 -7.55 -7.95
CA ARG A 145 5.33 -8.08 -9.30
C ARG A 145 6.22 -7.13 -10.08
N TRP A 146 7.29 -7.67 -10.65
CA TRP A 146 8.22 -6.91 -11.46
C TRP A 146 8.59 -7.70 -12.71
N GLY A 147 8.34 -7.09 -13.86
CA GLY A 147 8.70 -7.64 -15.17
C GLY A 147 9.13 -6.48 -16.06
N GLY A 148 10.18 -5.80 -15.64
CA GLY A 148 10.71 -4.64 -16.33
C GLY A 148 11.66 -5.01 -17.48
N ASP A 149 12.46 -4.04 -17.89
CA ASP A 149 13.47 -4.13 -18.94
C ASP A 149 14.91 -4.08 -18.37
N PRO A 150 15.30 -5.01 -17.47
CA PRO A 150 16.63 -4.97 -16.90
C PRO A 150 17.70 -5.32 -17.93
N ASN A 151 18.86 -4.66 -17.79
CA ASN A 151 20.04 -4.92 -18.61
C ASN A 151 21.20 -5.30 -17.69
N ILE A 152 21.31 -6.59 -17.43
CA ILE A 152 22.32 -7.16 -16.55
C ILE A 152 23.32 -7.93 -17.42
N VAL A 153 24.55 -7.42 -17.50
CA VAL A 153 25.65 -8.01 -18.26
C VAL A 153 26.78 -8.32 -17.31
N LEU A 154 27.10 -9.61 -17.19
CA LEU A 154 28.25 -10.12 -16.46
C LEU A 154 29.45 -10.19 -17.40
N GLY A 155 30.58 -9.64 -16.98
CA GLY A 155 31.87 -9.85 -17.63
C GLY A 155 32.56 -11.05 -16.99
N VAL A 156 32.80 -12.09 -17.78
CA VAL A 156 33.51 -13.29 -17.33
C VAL A 156 34.89 -13.32 -17.98
N GLN A 157 35.94 -13.35 -17.17
CA GLN A 157 37.31 -13.53 -17.66
C GLN A 157 37.78 -14.96 -17.38
N ALA A 158 38.25 -15.66 -18.40
CA ALA A 158 38.83 -17.00 -18.26
C ALA A 158 40.36 -16.93 -18.45
N ALA A 159 41.09 -17.86 -17.83
CA ALA A 159 42.56 -17.81 -17.73
C ALA A 159 43.33 -17.76 -19.08
N MET A 160 42.66 -18.03 -20.22
CA MET A 160 43.28 -18.05 -21.55
C MET A 160 42.41 -17.45 -22.67
N VAL A 161 41.25 -16.84 -22.36
CA VAL A 161 40.32 -16.29 -23.37
C VAL A 161 39.97 -14.85 -23.04
N ALA A 162 39.75 -14.02 -24.07
CA ALA A 162 39.24 -12.66 -23.92
C ALA A 162 37.89 -12.65 -23.16
N SER A 163 37.60 -11.54 -22.48
CA SER A 163 36.39 -11.36 -21.68
C SER A 163 35.12 -11.74 -22.44
N ILE A 164 34.32 -12.65 -21.88
CA ILE A 164 33.05 -13.11 -22.46
C ILE A 164 31.92 -12.39 -21.72
N PRO A 165 31.14 -11.51 -22.41
CA PRO A 165 29.96 -10.90 -21.81
C PRO A 165 28.79 -11.88 -21.82
N ILE A 166 28.21 -12.14 -20.65
CA ILE A 166 26.98 -12.92 -20.47
C ILE A 166 25.86 -11.96 -20.10
N GLN A 167 24.81 -11.90 -20.92
CA GLN A 167 23.65 -11.05 -20.65
C GLN A 167 22.50 -11.89 -20.10
N LEU A 168 21.97 -11.48 -18.95
CA LEU A 168 20.70 -11.99 -18.43
C LEU A 168 19.55 -11.22 -19.08
N LYS A 169 18.60 -11.95 -19.67
CA LYS A 169 17.39 -11.40 -20.30
C LYS A 169 16.15 -11.92 -19.59
N ASP A 170 15.05 -11.18 -19.74
CA ASP A 170 13.71 -11.59 -19.32
C ASP A 170 13.60 -11.96 -17.83
N LEU A 171 14.31 -11.21 -16.97
CA LEU A 171 14.19 -11.37 -15.53
C LEU A 171 12.82 -10.86 -15.07
N GLN A 172 12.05 -11.76 -14.49
CA GLN A 172 10.77 -11.46 -13.86
C GLN A 172 10.79 -11.92 -12.41
N VAL A 173 10.24 -11.09 -11.52
CA VAL A 173 10.18 -11.34 -10.08
C VAL A 173 8.71 -11.22 -9.65
N PHE A 174 8.17 -12.32 -9.16
CA PHE A 174 6.86 -12.39 -8.53
C PHE A 174 7.07 -12.93 -7.13
N THR A 175 6.74 -12.13 -6.11
CA THR A 175 7.01 -12.52 -4.73
C THR A 175 6.11 -11.77 -3.77
N VAL A 176 5.80 -12.40 -2.64
CA VAL A 176 5.18 -11.70 -1.51
C VAL A 176 6.27 -11.26 -0.53
N ILE A 177 6.36 -9.96 -0.29
CA ILE A 177 7.28 -9.37 0.69
C ILE A 177 6.53 -9.20 2.01
N ARG A 178 7.01 -9.84 3.06
CA ARG A 178 6.53 -9.65 4.43
C ARG A 178 7.39 -8.62 5.14
N VAL A 179 6.75 -7.55 5.57
CA VAL A 179 7.34 -6.51 6.41
C VAL A 179 6.74 -6.60 7.80
N ILE A 180 7.56 -6.83 8.82
CA ILE A 180 7.16 -6.88 10.22
C ILE A 180 7.70 -5.65 10.92
N PHE A 181 6.78 -4.81 11.39
CA PHE A 181 7.08 -3.67 12.24
C PHE A 181 7.00 -4.10 13.70
N GLN A 182 8.10 -3.99 14.42
CA GLN A 182 8.10 -4.09 15.87
C GLN A 182 7.77 -2.71 16.45
N LEU A 183 6.71 -2.64 17.26
CA LEU A 183 6.22 -1.38 17.80
C LEU A 183 6.98 -0.99 19.07
N ALA A 184 7.08 0.31 19.29
CA ALA A 184 7.67 0.91 20.49
C ALA A 184 6.77 2.05 21.01
N GLU A 185 6.92 2.39 22.29
CA GLU A 185 6.17 3.49 22.92
C GLU A 185 6.75 4.87 22.55
N ASP A 186 8.05 4.92 22.22
CA ASP A 186 8.74 6.15 21.83
C ASP A 186 8.57 6.45 20.34
N ILE A 187 8.40 7.72 19.98
CA ILE A 187 8.38 8.20 18.58
C ILE A 187 9.69 7.79 17.90
N PRO A 188 9.68 7.14 16.70
CA PRO A 188 8.58 7.06 15.71
C PRO A 188 7.60 5.89 15.87
N CYS A 189 7.51 5.29 17.05
CA CYS A 189 6.67 4.15 17.43
C CYS A 189 7.04 2.82 16.77
N ILE A 190 8.22 2.75 16.15
CA ILE A 190 8.77 1.57 15.47
C ILE A 190 10.19 1.34 16.00
N SER A 191 10.44 0.21 16.64
CA SER A 191 11.77 -0.19 17.13
C SER A 191 12.62 -0.86 16.04
N ALA A 192 12.01 -1.73 15.25
CA ALA A 192 12.68 -2.48 14.21
C ALA A 192 11.75 -2.79 13.04
N ILE A 193 12.35 -2.88 11.85
CA ILE A 193 11.68 -3.34 10.63
C ILE A 193 12.39 -4.61 10.17
N VAL A 194 11.65 -5.71 10.08
CA VAL A 194 12.14 -6.97 9.54
C VAL A 194 11.47 -7.21 8.19
N VAL A 195 12.27 -7.40 7.15
CA VAL A 195 11.80 -7.68 5.79
C VAL A 195 12.17 -9.12 5.43
N ALA A 196 11.21 -9.88 4.94
CA ALA A 196 11.40 -11.25 4.48
C ALA A 196 10.65 -11.49 3.17
N LEU A 197 11.22 -12.33 2.30
CA LEU A 197 10.51 -12.87 1.15
C LEU A 197 9.76 -14.13 1.59
N LEU A 198 8.46 -14.19 1.31
CA LEU A 198 7.69 -15.41 1.51
C LEU A 198 7.82 -16.28 0.27
N SER A 199 8.11 -17.57 0.48
CA SER A 199 8.01 -18.56 -0.59
C SER A 199 6.56 -18.63 -1.06
N GLU A 200 6.37 -18.66 -2.38
CA GLU A 200 5.12 -19.18 -2.95
C GLU A 200 4.99 -20.66 -2.52
N VAL A 201 3.78 -21.07 -2.17
CA VAL A 201 3.38 -22.48 -1.93
C VAL A 201 2.76 -23.01 -3.20
#